data_AF-G9ZVU7-F1
#
_entry.id   AF-G9ZVU7-F1
#
_cell.length_a   1.000
_cell.length_b   1.000
_cell.length_c   1.000
_cell.angle_alpha   90.00
_cell.angle_beta   90.00
_cell.angle_gamma   90.00
#
_symmetry.space_group_name_H-M   'P 1'
#
loop_
_entity.id
_entity.type
_entity.pdbx_description
1 polymer ?
#
loop_
_entity_poly.entity_id
_entity_poly.type
_entity_poly.pdbx_seq_one_letter_code
_entity_poly.pdbx_strand_id
1 'polypeptide(L)'
;MAAAATWRRTGGDGAALLANPPAGGGAGFGPLPASSSLVVLDNEGGAVSCAFTMNNLFGTGRMVPGMGFLMAAAPVGRIEPPLLSAVMVHSRNLAAFRYAGASSGQEGAPLATALPVTRSLVNRTPIAQNIAAVPEPGRANAVDCARYLPGDASQCVAVTDPRGAGLAVGGLQ
;
A
#
# COMPACT_ATOMS: atom_id res chain seq x y z
N MET A 1 -7.41 12.74 1.84
CA MET A 1 -6.12 12.65 2.57
C MET A 1 -6.28 13.15 4.01
N ALA A 2 -6.78 14.37 4.22
CA ALA A 2 -7.12 14.88 5.57
C ALA A 2 -8.14 14.02 6.33
N ALA A 3 -9.08 13.37 5.63
CA ALA A 3 -10.10 12.48 6.22
C ALA A 3 -9.51 11.32 7.04
N ALA A 4 -8.57 10.55 6.46
CA ALA A 4 -7.98 9.39 7.14
C ALA A 4 -7.08 9.79 8.31
N ALA A 5 -6.31 10.88 8.17
CA ALA A 5 -5.52 11.44 9.26
C ALA A 5 -6.41 12.01 10.39
N THR A 6 -7.56 12.60 10.04
CA THR A 6 -8.52 13.09 11.04
C THR A 6 -9.21 11.94 11.75
N TRP A 7 -9.68 10.92 11.02
CA TRP A 7 -10.28 9.72 11.61
C TRP A 7 -9.37 9.04 12.64
N ARG A 8 -8.06 8.95 12.38
CA ARG A 8 -7.12 8.40 13.38
C ARG A 8 -6.99 9.23 14.64
N ARG A 9 -7.09 10.57 14.54
CA ARG A 9 -6.97 11.47 15.68
C ARG A 9 -8.27 11.57 16.49
N THR A 10 -9.41 11.55 15.82
CA THR A 10 -10.71 11.88 16.43
C THR A 10 -11.71 10.72 16.44
N GLY A 11 -11.44 9.61 15.75
CA GLY A 11 -12.42 8.55 15.47
C GLY A 11 -13.55 9.02 14.54
N GLY A 12 -14.68 8.30 14.56
CA GLY A 12 -15.92 8.67 13.87
C GLY A 12 -16.25 7.82 12.64
N ASP A 13 -17.26 8.25 11.87
CA ASP A 13 -17.66 7.61 10.62
C ASP A 13 -16.71 8.01 9.47
N GLY A 14 -15.93 7.04 8.98
CA GLY A 14 -14.99 7.24 7.88
C GLY A 14 -15.67 7.61 6.56
N ALA A 15 -16.90 7.13 6.31
CA ALA A 15 -17.65 7.47 5.10
C ALA A 15 -18.04 8.95 5.08
N ALA A 16 -18.51 9.47 6.21
CA ALA A 16 -18.83 10.89 6.37
C ALA A 16 -17.59 11.81 6.20
N LEU A 17 -16.43 11.40 6.73
CA LEU A 17 -15.17 12.14 6.58
C LEU A 17 -14.63 12.14 5.14
N LEU A 18 -14.88 11.06 4.39
CA LEU A 18 -14.53 11.00 2.97
C LEU A 18 -15.45 11.87 2.11
N ALA A 19 -16.74 11.95 2.47
CA ALA A 19 -17.70 12.82 1.79
C ALA A 19 -17.43 14.31 2.04
N ASN A 20 -16.95 14.67 3.24
CA ASN A 20 -16.64 16.05 3.64
C ASN A 20 -15.22 16.14 4.23
N PRO A 21 -14.16 16.13 3.40
CA PRO A 21 -12.79 16.15 3.89
C PRO A 21 -12.44 17.51 4.51
N PRO A 22 -11.82 17.56 5.72
CA PRO A 22 -11.40 18.82 6.33
C PRO A 22 -10.31 19.52 5.49
N ALA A 23 -10.33 20.86 5.50
CA ALA A 23 -9.37 21.68 4.76
C ALA A 23 -7.92 21.41 5.25
N GLY A 24 -7.03 21.03 4.32
CA GLY A 24 -5.66 20.67 4.62
C GLY A 24 -4.81 21.88 5.04
N GLY A 25 -4.21 21.82 6.22
CA GLY A 25 -3.21 22.80 6.65
C GLY A 25 -1.87 22.57 5.94
N GLY A 26 -1.46 23.53 5.11
CA GLY A 26 -0.12 23.58 4.53
C GLY A 26 0.75 24.62 5.23
N ALA A 27 1.96 24.23 5.67
CA ALA A 27 3.15 25.08 5.79
C ALA A 27 4.37 24.25 6.25
N GLY A 28 5.49 24.35 5.52
CA GLY A 28 6.75 23.65 5.75
C GLY A 28 6.92 22.44 4.82
N PHE A 29 8.15 22.02 4.54
CA PHE A 29 8.37 20.71 3.89
C PHE A 29 7.57 19.69 4.71
N GLY A 30 6.47 19.19 4.12
CA GLY A 30 5.60 18.23 4.79
C GLY A 30 6.39 17.00 5.19
N PRO A 31 5.89 16.15 6.11
CA PRO A 31 6.53 14.88 6.43
C PRO A 31 6.91 14.18 5.13
N LEU A 32 8.22 14.01 4.86
CA LEU A 32 8.68 13.35 3.64
C LEU A 32 8.23 11.90 3.74
N PRO A 33 7.30 11.46 2.88
CA PRO A 33 6.61 10.21 3.11
C PRO A 33 7.53 9.01 2.88
N ALA A 34 8.11 8.46 3.95
CA ALA A 34 9.02 7.31 3.87
C ALA A 34 8.31 6.02 4.20
N SER A 35 7.59 5.50 3.21
CA SER A 35 7.14 4.12 3.22
C SER A 35 7.58 3.38 1.98
N SER A 36 7.68 2.07 2.11
CA SER A 36 7.87 1.15 0.99
C SER A 36 6.89 -0.01 1.16
N SER A 37 6.55 -0.68 0.07
CA SER A 37 5.65 -1.83 0.10
C SER A 37 6.18 -2.96 -0.77
N LEU A 38 5.86 -4.19 -0.38
CA LEU A 38 6.14 -5.38 -1.17
C LEU A 38 4.96 -6.35 -1.11
N VAL A 39 4.82 -7.11 -2.18
CA VAL A 39 3.88 -8.23 -2.28
C VAL A 39 4.63 -9.43 -2.84
N VAL A 40 4.39 -10.59 -2.26
CA VAL A 40 4.93 -11.87 -2.71
C VAL A 40 3.79 -12.87 -2.80
N LEU A 41 3.87 -13.74 -3.79
CA LEU A 41 2.94 -14.83 -4.04
C LEU A 41 3.76 -16.05 -4.44
N ASP A 42 3.51 -17.20 -3.80
CA ASP A 42 4.07 -18.48 -4.20
C ASP A 42 3.13 -19.23 -5.17
N ASN A 43 3.59 -20.37 -5.67
CA ASN A 43 2.85 -21.20 -6.61
C ASN A 43 1.68 -21.99 -5.97
N GLU A 44 1.66 -22.12 -4.65
CA GLU A 44 0.59 -22.78 -3.88
C GLU A 44 -0.54 -21.81 -3.51
N GLY A 45 -0.36 -20.50 -3.77
CA GLY A 45 -1.31 -19.45 -3.42
C GLY A 45 -1.06 -18.86 -2.02
N GLY A 46 0.04 -19.23 -1.36
CA GLY A 46 0.54 -18.50 -0.20
C GLY A 46 1.02 -17.11 -0.61
N ALA A 47 0.64 -16.09 0.16
CA ALA A 47 0.92 -14.71 -0.18
C ALA A 47 1.38 -13.90 1.03
N VAL A 48 2.18 -12.87 0.76
CA VAL A 48 2.64 -11.89 1.74
C VAL A 48 2.37 -10.49 1.19
N SER A 49 1.82 -9.62 2.02
CA SER A 49 1.55 -8.23 1.67
C SER A 49 2.00 -7.34 2.83
N CYS A 50 3.02 -6.51 2.58
CA CYS A 50 3.65 -5.72 3.63
C CYS A 50 3.86 -4.26 3.22
N ALA A 51 3.71 -3.38 4.20
CA ALA A 51 4.10 -1.99 4.11
C ALA A 51 5.05 -1.66 5.27
N PHE A 52 6.15 -0.98 4.97
CA PHE A 52 7.23 -0.66 5.89
C PHE A 52 7.44 0.85 5.92
N THR A 53 8.06 1.34 6.99
CA THR A 53 8.34 2.76 7.15
C THR A 53 9.46 3.00 8.16
N MET A 54 10.15 4.12 7.96
CA MET A 54 11.03 4.72 8.96
C MET A 54 10.41 5.97 9.59
N ASN A 55 9.11 6.19 9.36
CA ASN A 55 8.30 7.39 9.55
C ASN A 55 8.74 8.59 8.70
N ASN A 56 10.04 8.92 8.73
CA ASN A 56 10.68 9.95 7.91
C ASN A 56 11.66 9.32 6.91
N LEU A 57 12.00 10.06 5.84
CA LEU A 57 13.04 9.64 4.91
C LEU A 57 14.36 9.53 5.68
N PHE A 58 14.99 8.34 5.65
CA PHE A 58 16.15 7.99 6.47
C PHE A 58 15.90 7.97 8.00
N GLY A 59 14.64 7.92 8.43
CA GLY A 59 14.25 7.90 9.84
C GLY A 59 14.72 9.13 10.59
N THR A 60 15.56 8.95 11.61
CA THR A 60 16.17 10.04 12.36
C THR A 60 17.40 10.65 11.67
N GLY A 61 17.83 10.07 10.54
CA GLY A 61 19.10 10.39 9.87
C GLY A 61 20.35 9.97 10.66
N ARG A 62 20.18 9.32 11.82
CA ARG A 62 21.27 8.87 12.68
C ARG A 62 21.45 7.37 12.56
N MET A 63 22.67 6.97 12.22
CA MET A 63 23.09 5.56 12.24
C MET A 63 23.33 5.14 13.69
N VAL A 64 22.95 3.90 14.02
CA VAL A 64 23.30 3.31 15.31
C VAL A 64 24.80 2.99 15.31
N PRO A 65 25.59 3.53 16.25
CA PRO A 65 27.03 3.29 16.31
C PRO A 65 27.36 1.79 16.32
N GLY A 66 28.24 1.36 15.43
CA GLY A 66 28.70 -0.03 15.33
C GLY A 66 27.74 -1.03 14.70
N MET A 67 26.51 -0.63 14.30
CA MET A 67 25.52 -1.58 13.75
C MET A 67 25.18 -1.39 12.27
N GLY A 68 25.50 -0.24 11.67
CA GLY A 68 25.35 -0.03 10.22
C GLY A 68 23.92 0.24 9.72
N PHE A 69 22.94 0.45 10.61
CA PHE A 69 21.57 0.79 10.23
C PHE A 69 21.10 2.13 10.84
N LEU A 70 20.12 2.75 10.18
CA LEU A 70 19.50 4.01 10.62
C LEU A 70 18.38 3.74 11.62
N MET A 71 18.22 4.61 12.63
CA MET A 71 17.07 4.53 13.53
C MET A 71 15.82 5.12 12.89
N ALA A 72 14.70 4.39 12.98
CA ALA A 72 13.38 4.89 12.59
C ALA A 72 13.00 6.07 13.50
N ALA A 73 12.28 7.04 12.94
CA ALA A 73 11.79 8.15 13.72
C ALA A 73 10.57 7.69 14.54
N ALA A 74 10.72 7.58 15.86
CA ALA A 74 9.64 7.11 16.73
C ALA A 74 8.38 7.98 16.59
N PRO A 75 7.17 7.40 16.56
CA PRO A 75 5.91 8.14 16.44
C PRO A 75 5.50 8.79 17.77
N VAL A 76 6.38 9.62 18.33
CA VAL A 76 6.16 10.32 19.60
C VAL A 76 6.23 11.84 19.39
N GLY A 77 5.35 12.58 20.08
CA GLY A 77 5.30 14.04 19.99
C GLY A 77 4.78 14.55 18.65
N ARG A 78 5.65 15.21 17.86
CA ARG A 78 5.27 15.88 16.59
C ARG A 78 5.32 14.97 15.36
N ILE A 79 5.70 13.70 15.53
CA ILE A 79 5.82 12.74 14.42
C ILE A 79 4.51 11.97 14.29
N GLU A 80 3.72 12.33 13.29
CA GLU A 80 2.47 11.65 12.98
C GLU A 80 2.75 10.21 12.51
N PRO A 81 2.04 9.20 13.05
CA PRO A 81 2.20 7.83 12.58
C PRO A 81 1.82 7.70 11.09
N PRO A 82 2.59 6.97 10.28
CA PRO A 82 2.27 6.76 8.87
C PRO A 82 1.03 5.88 8.69
N LEU A 83 0.34 6.06 7.57
CA LEU A 83 -0.76 5.18 7.16
C LEU A 83 -0.18 4.01 6.36
N LEU A 84 0.29 2.97 7.06
CA LEU A 84 0.68 1.74 6.38
C LEU A 84 -0.57 1.04 5.84
N SER A 85 -0.52 0.57 4.59
CA SER A 85 -1.69 -0.02 3.94
C SER A 85 -1.29 -1.23 3.11
N ALA A 86 -1.91 -2.36 3.47
CA ALA A 86 -1.76 -3.65 2.82
C ALA A 86 -3.13 -4.35 2.82
N VAL A 87 -3.36 -5.16 1.80
CA VAL A 87 -4.57 -5.95 1.61
C VAL A 87 -4.22 -7.30 1.02
N MET A 88 -4.99 -8.31 1.44
CA MET A 88 -4.98 -9.65 0.85
C MET A 88 -6.42 -10.14 0.78
N VAL A 89 -6.75 -10.79 -0.33
CA VAL A 89 -8.07 -11.38 -0.57
C VAL A 89 -7.90 -12.84 -0.93
N HIS A 90 -8.55 -13.67 -0.12
CA HIS A 90 -8.56 -15.12 -0.23
C HIS A 90 -10.00 -15.61 -0.15
N SER A 91 -10.37 -16.55 -1.02
CA SER A 91 -11.71 -17.16 -1.03
C SER A 91 -11.72 -18.39 -0.15
N ARG A 92 -12.49 -18.37 0.94
CA ARG A 92 -12.64 -19.54 1.84
C ARG A 92 -13.33 -20.72 1.15
N ASN A 93 -14.31 -20.44 0.28
CA ASN A 93 -15.08 -21.47 -0.41
C ASN A 93 -14.24 -22.24 -1.43
N LEU A 94 -13.25 -21.57 -2.04
CA LEU A 94 -12.33 -22.17 -3.00
C LEU A 94 -11.00 -22.58 -2.36
N ALA A 95 -10.77 -22.21 -1.09
CA ALA A 95 -9.46 -22.26 -0.44
C ALA A 95 -8.34 -21.68 -1.32
N ALA A 96 -8.62 -20.55 -1.98
CA ALA A 96 -7.80 -20.06 -3.09
C ALA A 96 -7.49 -18.56 -3.00
N PHE A 97 -6.26 -18.19 -3.35
CA PHE A 97 -5.80 -16.80 -3.40
C PHE A 97 -6.42 -16.05 -4.57
N ARG A 98 -6.79 -14.78 -4.39
CA ARG A 98 -7.35 -13.93 -5.44
C ARG A 98 -6.52 -12.69 -5.74
N TYR A 99 -6.07 -11.99 -4.70
CA TYR A 99 -5.43 -10.68 -4.82
C TYR A 99 -4.58 -10.38 -3.59
N ALA A 100 -3.43 -9.75 -3.77
CA ALA A 100 -2.70 -9.08 -2.71
C ALA A 100 -2.17 -7.74 -3.21
N GLY A 101 -2.17 -6.73 -2.35
CA GLY A 101 -1.67 -5.40 -2.68
C GLY A 101 -1.13 -4.70 -1.46
N ALA A 102 -0.06 -3.93 -1.62
CA ALA A 102 0.47 -3.08 -0.57
C ALA A 102 0.97 -1.77 -1.16
N SER A 103 0.86 -0.70 -0.38
CA SER A 103 1.09 0.65 -0.88
C SER A 103 2.00 1.48 0.03
N SER A 104 2.63 2.48 -0.58
CA SER A 104 3.42 3.51 0.08
C SER A 104 2.90 4.92 -0.27
N GLY A 105 3.57 5.95 0.25
CA GLY A 105 3.18 7.35 0.07
C GLY A 105 2.42 7.93 1.27
N GLN A 106 2.61 7.35 2.47
CA GLN A 106 1.99 7.74 3.74
C GLN A 106 0.50 8.05 3.61
N GLU A 107 0.05 9.31 3.70
CA GLU A 107 -1.37 9.62 3.65
C GLU A 107 -2.07 9.18 2.36
N GLY A 108 -1.31 8.99 1.27
CA GLY A 108 -1.80 8.47 0.00
C GLY A 108 -1.93 6.94 -0.05
N ALA A 109 -1.26 6.21 0.84
CA ALA A 109 -1.19 4.75 0.82
C ALA A 109 -2.55 4.04 1.00
N PRO A 110 -3.50 4.53 1.83
CA PRO A 110 -4.83 3.91 1.93
C PRO A 110 -5.59 3.97 0.61
N LEU A 111 -5.58 5.11 -0.09
CA LEU A 111 -6.24 5.25 -1.39
C LEU A 111 -5.51 4.44 -2.47
N ALA A 112 -4.17 4.44 -2.44
CA ALA A 112 -3.36 3.61 -3.33
C ALA A 112 -3.63 2.11 -3.15
N THR A 113 -4.06 1.68 -1.97
CA THR A 113 -4.45 0.28 -1.72
C THR A 113 -5.91 0.03 -2.12
N ALA A 114 -6.82 0.91 -1.72
CA ALA A 114 -8.26 0.74 -1.89
C ALA A 114 -8.71 0.83 -3.36
N LEU A 115 -8.13 1.77 -4.13
CA LEU A 115 -8.53 1.98 -5.51
C LEU A 115 -8.24 0.75 -6.40
N PRO A 116 -7.02 0.18 -6.41
CA PRO A 116 -6.74 -0.96 -7.28
C PRO A 116 -7.47 -2.22 -6.88
N VAL A 117 -7.59 -2.52 -5.58
CA VAL A 117 -8.31 -3.72 -5.13
C VAL A 117 -9.81 -3.63 -5.47
N THR A 118 -10.44 -2.46 -5.26
CA THR A 118 -11.86 -2.28 -5.57
C THR A 118 -12.11 -2.43 -7.07
N ARG A 119 -11.30 -1.77 -7.91
CA ARG A 119 -11.47 -1.84 -9.36
C ARG A 119 -11.19 -3.25 -9.90
N SER A 120 -10.19 -3.95 -9.37
CA SER A 120 -9.84 -5.29 -9.84
C SER A 120 -10.87 -6.34 -9.41
N LEU A 121 -11.45 -6.22 -8.21
CA LEU A 121 -12.40 -7.20 -7.69
C LEU A 121 -13.86 -6.91 -8.04
N VAL A 122 -14.27 -5.64 -7.99
CA VAL A 122 -15.65 -5.22 -8.24
C VAL A 122 -15.86 -4.91 -9.72
N ASN A 123 -15.05 -4.00 -10.27
CA ASN A 123 -15.22 -3.54 -11.65
C ASN A 123 -14.55 -4.49 -12.66
N ARG A 124 -13.73 -5.44 -12.18
CA ARG A 124 -13.01 -6.44 -12.99
C ARG A 124 -12.17 -5.84 -14.10
N THR A 125 -11.59 -4.66 -13.84
CA THR A 125 -10.67 -4.00 -14.78
C THR A 125 -9.24 -4.49 -14.58
N PRO A 126 -8.38 -4.48 -15.62
CA PRO A 126 -7.01 -4.97 -15.52
C PRO A 126 -6.19 -4.24 -14.44
N ILE A 127 -5.45 -4.99 -13.62
CA ILE A 127 -4.71 -4.41 -12.49
C ILE A 127 -3.65 -3.38 -12.89
N ALA A 128 -3.02 -3.56 -14.07
CA ALA A 128 -2.06 -2.60 -14.59
C ALA A 128 -2.67 -1.20 -14.79
N GLN A 129 -3.88 -1.14 -15.36
CA GLN A 129 -4.63 0.11 -15.52
C GLN A 129 -5.02 0.70 -14.15
N ASN A 130 -5.41 -0.16 -13.21
CA ASN A 130 -5.86 0.27 -11.90
C ASN A 130 -4.73 0.88 -11.06
N ILE A 131 -3.52 0.32 -11.13
CA ILE A 131 -2.33 0.87 -10.48
C ILE A 131 -1.90 2.18 -11.15
N ALA A 132 -1.92 2.26 -12.48
CA ALA A 132 -1.59 3.51 -13.20
C ALA A 132 -2.54 4.68 -12.83
N ALA A 133 -3.75 4.39 -12.34
CA ALA A 133 -4.74 5.37 -11.92
C ALA A 133 -4.59 5.83 -10.45
N VAL A 134 -3.61 5.30 -9.69
CA VAL A 134 -3.38 5.70 -8.30
C VAL A 134 -2.92 7.17 -8.23
N PRO A 135 -3.56 8.05 -7.46
CA PRO A 135 -3.13 9.44 -7.35
C PRO A 135 -1.87 9.60 -6.50
N GLU A 136 -1.09 10.66 -6.77
CA GLU A 136 -0.04 11.13 -5.85
C GLU A 136 -0.60 11.45 -4.45
N PRO A 137 0.19 11.27 -3.37
CA PRO A 137 1.56 10.75 -3.32
C PRO A 137 1.63 9.21 -3.27
N GLY A 138 0.49 8.53 -3.41
CA GLY A 138 0.40 7.08 -3.26
C GLY A 138 1.16 6.32 -4.33
N ARG A 139 1.72 5.16 -3.97
CA ARG A 139 2.27 4.16 -4.89
C ARG A 139 1.75 2.79 -4.47
N ALA A 140 1.44 1.93 -5.43
CA ALA A 140 0.90 0.61 -5.17
C ALA A 140 1.69 -0.48 -5.87
N ASN A 141 1.89 -1.59 -5.18
CA ASN A 141 2.38 -2.85 -5.72
C ASN A 141 1.31 -3.91 -5.46
N ALA A 142 1.00 -4.75 -6.45
CA ALA A 142 -0.01 -5.77 -6.26
C ALA A 142 0.16 -6.96 -7.21
N VAL A 143 -0.46 -8.07 -6.83
CA VAL A 143 -0.63 -9.26 -7.63
C VAL A 143 -2.11 -9.62 -7.67
N ASP A 144 -2.64 -9.84 -8.88
CA ASP A 144 -4.02 -10.26 -9.12
C ASP A 144 -4.04 -11.57 -9.89
N CYS A 145 -4.71 -12.58 -9.34
CA CYS A 145 -5.01 -13.83 -10.01
C CYS A 145 -6.51 -13.91 -10.31
N ALA A 146 -6.93 -13.49 -11.51
CA ALA A 146 -8.35 -13.44 -11.89
C ALA A 146 -9.04 -14.82 -11.85
N ARG A 147 -8.26 -15.90 -12.02
CA ARG A 147 -8.71 -17.30 -11.98
C ARG A 147 -8.39 -18.02 -10.67
N TYR A 148 -7.94 -17.27 -9.65
CA TYR A 148 -7.48 -17.77 -8.36
C TYR A 148 -6.24 -18.70 -8.45
N LEU A 149 -5.46 -18.80 -7.37
CA LEU A 149 -4.42 -19.83 -7.21
C LEU A 149 -4.84 -20.85 -6.15
N PRO A 150 -4.59 -22.16 -6.35
CA PRO A 150 -3.73 -22.78 -7.38
C PRO A 150 -4.45 -23.11 -8.71
N GLY A 151 -5.42 -22.30 -9.13
CA GLY A 151 -6.08 -22.44 -10.44
C GLY A 151 -5.13 -22.15 -11.62
N ASP A 152 -5.54 -21.30 -12.55
CA ASP A 152 -4.70 -20.98 -13.71
C ASP A 152 -3.66 -19.91 -13.35
N ALA A 153 -2.46 -20.37 -12.99
CA ALA A 153 -1.36 -19.52 -12.58
C ALA A 153 -0.87 -18.58 -13.69
N SER A 154 -1.01 -18.95 -14.96
CA SER A 154 -0.63 -18.11 -16.11
C SER A 154 -1.43 -16.80 -16.18
N GLN A 155 -2.57 -16.74 -15.50
CA GLN A 155 -3.48 -15.59 -15.45
C GLN A 155 -3.19 -14.65 -14.27
N CYS A 156 -2.18 -14.94 -13.46
CA CYS A 156 -1.75 -14.06 -12.39
C CYS A 156 -0.85 -12.95 -12.93
N VAL A 157 -1.17 -11.71 -12.59
CA VAL A 157 -0.44 -10.53 -13.05
C VAL A 157 0.10 -9.78 -11.84
N ALA A 158 1.43 -9.66 -11.77
CA ALA A 158 2.14 -8.82 -10.82
C ALA A 158 2.43 -7.46 -11.44
N VAL A 159 2.18 -6.38 -10.72
CA VAL A 159 2.39 -5.00 -11.20
C VAL A 159 2.94 -4.13 -10.07
N THR A 160 3.92 -3.31 -10.42
CA THR A 160 4.42 -2.19 -9.61
C THR A 160 4.00 -0.85 -10.21
N ASP A 161 3.88 0.18 -9.38
CA ASP A 161 3.58 1.54 -9.84
C ASP A 161 4.64 2.04 -10.84
N PRO A 162 4.25 2.46 -12.07
CA PRO A 162 5.20 2.84 -13.12
C PRO A 162 5.97 4.12 -12.81
N ARG A 163 5.53 4.91 -11.82
CA ARG A 163 6.24 6.13 -11.38
C ARG A 163 7.38 5.82 -10.40
N GLY A 164 7.46 4.59 -9.91
CA GLY A 164 8.54 4.14 -9.03
C GLY A 164 9.61 3.35 -9.79
N ALA A 165 10.76 3.14 -9.16
CA ALA A 165 11.81 2.24 -9.66
C ALA A 165 11.59 0.78 -9.20
N GLY A 166 10.33 0.39 -8.96
CA GLY A 166 9.97 -0.95 -8.51
C GLY A 166 10.11 -2.00 -9.61
N LEU A 167 10.22 -3.27 -9.22
CA LEU A 167 10.29 -4.41 -10.12
C LEU A 167 9.18 -5.40 -9.79
N ALA A 168 8.37 -5.75 -10.80
CA ALA A 168 7.51 -6.92 -10.77
C ALA A 168 8.19 -8.03 -11.56
N VAL A 169 8.50 -9.14 -10.88
CA VAL A 169 9.00 -10.37 -11.51
C VAL A 169 8.19 -11.54 -10.99
N GLY A 170 7.84 -12.43 -11.91
CA GLY A 170 7.12 -13.64 -11.62
C GLY A 170 7.07 -14.49 -12.88
N GLY A 171 7.46 -15.75 -12.78
CA GLY A 171 7.30 -16.74 -13.83
C GLY A 171 6.20 -17.68 -13.39
N LEU A 172 4.99 -17.46 -13.88
CA LEU A 172 3.96 -18.50 -13.87
C LEU A 172 3.84 -18.94 -15.33
N GLN A 173 4.84 -19.71 -15.76
CA GLN A 173 4.78 -20.48 -17.01
C GLN A 173 3.94 -21.73 -16.78
#